data_AF-A0A5C8SMK2-F1
#
_entry.id   AF-A0A5C8SMK2-F1
#
_cell.length_a   1.000
_cell.length_b   1.000
_cell.length_c   1.000
_cell.angle_alpha   90.00
_cell.angle_beta   90.00
_cell.angle_gamma   90.00
#
_symmetry.space_group_name_H-M   'P 1'
#
loop_
_entity.id
_entity.type
_entity.pdbx_description
1 polymer ?
#
loop_
_entity_poly.entity_id
_entity_poly.type
_entity_poly.pdbx_seq_one_letter_code
_entity_poly.pdbx_strand_id
1 'polypeptide(L)'
;MVTELMEIADYTAHVRDEIAALRANELTHDRIPMAHEELGNVLAATAGATNSIMEAAESMLALPDGPGYRDAVESGIGTIFEACAFQDITGQRIGKVVAALQQFEVRLARFSSAVRARDAAGQDPAEAERNERAQRLLLNGPQPNGPATAQDDIDALFA
;
A
#
# COMPACT_ATOMS: atom_id res chain seq x y z
N MET A 1 22.90 -21.44 -41.82
CA MET A 1 22.92 -22.63 -40.94
C MET A 1 23.90 -22.50 -39.77
N VAL A 2 25.23 -22.46 -39.94
CA VAL A 2 26.17 -22.33 -38.78
C VAL A 2 26.07 -20.95 -38.11
N THR A 3 26.01 -19.86 -38.90
CA THR A 3 25.88 -18.49 -38.40
C THR A 3 24.58 -18.27 -37.61
N GLU A 4 23.45 -18.78 -38.12
CA GLU A 4 22.15 -18.70 -37.43
C GLU A 4 22.15 -19.47 -36.10
N LEU A 5 22.81 -20.63 -36.03
CA LEU A 5 22.96 -21.37 -34.77
C LEU A 5 23.80 -20.59 -33.74
N MET A 6 24.85 -19.90 -34.21
CA MET A 6 25.69 -19.05 -33.36
C MET A 6 24.91 -17.84 -32.83
N GLU A 7 24.12 -17.17 -33.68
CA GLU A 7 23.27 -16.06 -33.27
C GLU A 7 22.21 -16.48 -32.22
N ILE A 8 21.61 -17.66 -32.38
CA ILE A 8 20.67 -18.22 -31.39
C ILE A 8 21.37 -18.56 -30.08
N ALA A 9 22.57 -19.14 -30.14
CA ALA A 9 23.36 -19.48 -28.96
C ALA A 9 23.77 -18.21 -28.18
N ASP A 10 24.20 -17.17 -28.88
CA ASP A 10 24.56 -15.87 -28.30
C ASP A 10 23.35 -15.18 -27.68
N TYR A 11 22.20 -15.19 -28.36
CA TYR A 11 20.96 -14.63 -27.80
C TYR A 11 20.50 -15.41 -26.55
N THR A 12 20.57 -16.75 -26.58
CA THR A 12 20.21 -17.58 -25.42
C THR A 12 21.13 -17.32 -24.22
N ALA A 13 22.44 -17.16 -24.47
CA ALA A 13 23.40 -16.79 -23.44
C ALA A 13 23.09 -15.41 -22.84
N HIS A 14 22.78 -14.43 -23.70
CA HIS A 14 22.40 -13.08 -23.27
C HIS A 14 21.13 -13.08 -22.39
N VAL A 15 20.07 -13.79 -22.81
CA VAL A 15 18.83 -13.89 -22.03
C VAL A 15 19.09 -14.56 -20.67
N ARG A 16 19.90 -15.61 -20.61
CA ARG A 16 20.27 -16.26 -19.34
C ARG A 16 20.96 -15.29 -18.38
N ASP A 17 21.85 -14.44 -18.89
CA ASP A 17 22.57 -13.47 -18.07
C ASP A 17 21.62 -12.37 -17.55
N GLU A 18 20.63 -11.96 -18.34
CA GLU A 18 19.59 -11.01 -17.91
C GLU A 18 18.62 -11.63 -16.89
N ILE A 19 18.26 -12.92 -17.02
CA ILE A 19 17.50 -13.66 -16.00
C ILE A 19 18.27 -13.68 -14.67
N ALA A 20 19.58 -13.93 -14.73
CA ALA A 20 20.43 -13.91 -13.53
C ALA A 20 20.47 -12.51 -12.90
N ALA A 21 20.55 -11.46 -13.71
CA ALA A 21 20.58 -10.07 -13.25
C ALA A 21 19.26 -9.60 -12.60
N LEU A 22 18.13 -10.21 -12.95
CA LEU A 22 16.85 -9.97 -12.27
C LEU A 22 16.90 -10.36 -10.78
N ARG A 23 17.74 -11.36 -10.44
CA ARG A 23 17.82 -11.97 -9.09
C ARG A 23 16.44 -12.39 -8.57
N ALA A 24 15.66 -13.09 -9.40
CA ALA A 24 14.28 -13.49 -9.09
C ALA A 24 14.13 -14.23 -7.75
N ASN A 25 15.10 -15.06 -7.37
CA ASN A 25 15.08 -15.75 -6.07
C ASN A 25 15.17 -14.78 -4.88
N GLU A 26 16.01 -13.75 -4.94
CA GLU A 26 16.08 -12.73 -3.88
C GLU A 26 14.75 -11.97 -3.77
N LEU A 27 14.16 -11.61 -4.90
CA LEU A 27 12.90 -10.88 -4.92
C LEU A 27 11.75 -11.71 -4.34
N THR A 28 11.64 -12.97 -4.74
CA THR A 28 10.55 -13.87 -4.34
C THR A 28 10.67 -14.40 -2.91
N HIS A 29 11.88 -14.62 -2.41
CA HIS A 29 12.10 -15.24 -1.10
C HIS A 29 12.42 -14.24 0.01
N ASP A 30 12.79 -13.00 -0.31
CA ASP A 30 13.17 -11.98 0.67
C ASP A 30 12.39 -10.68 0.48
N ARG A 31 12.58 -9.99 -0.65
CA ARG A 31 12.06 -8.62 -0.81
C ARG A 31 10.53 -8.51 -0.82
N ILE A 32 9.85 -9.38 -1.58
CA ILE A 32 8.38 -9.38 -1.67
C ILE A 32 7.75 -9.86 -0.34
N PRO A 33 8.20 -10.97 0.28
CA PRO A 33 7.75 -11.35 1.62
C PRO A 33 7.94 -10.26 2.67
N MET A 34 9.11 -9.61 2.70
CA MET A 34 9.38 -8.49 3.60
C MET A 34 8.42 -7.33 3.37
N ALA A 35 8.16 -6.97 2.11
CA ALA A 35 7.19 -5.92 1.79
C ALA A 35 5.77 -6.25 2.29
N HIS A 36 5.32 -7.49 2.13
CA HIS A 36 4.03 -7.93 2.67
C HIS A 36 3.97 -7.85 4.20
N GLU A 37 5.02 -8.31 4.87
CA GLU A 37 5.10 -8.24 6.34
C GLU A 37 5.08 -6.80 6.83
N GLU A 38 5.85 -5.91 6.21
CA GLU A 38 5.88 -4.49 6.57
C GLU A 38 4.52 -3.81 6.34
N LEU A 39 3.82 -4.10 5.24
CA LEU A 39 2.46 -3.60 5.01
C LEU A 39 1.45 -4.14 6.03
N GLY A 40 1.57 -5.41 6.44
CA GLY A 40 0.75 -5.98 7.51
C GLY A 40 0.99 -5.30 8.85
N ASN A 41 2.25 -5.02 9.17
CA ASN A 41 2.63 -4.29 10.39
C ASN A 41 2.13 -2.84 10.38
N VAL A 42 2.14 -2.18 9.22
CA VAL A 42 1.52 -0.85 9.04
C VAL A 42 0.04 -0.92 9.38
N LEU A 43 -0.71 -1.89 8.84
CA LEU A 43 -2.13 -2.04 9.11
C LEU A 43 -2.41 -2.28 10.60
N ALA A 44 -1.62 -3.13 11.26
CA ALA A 44 -1.78 -3.40 12.69
C ALA A 44 -1.50 -2.15 13.54
N ALA A 45 -0.44 -1.41 13.22
CA ALA A 45 -0.06 -0.19 13.94
C ALA A 45 -1.10 0.93 13.76
N THR A 46 -1.62 1.12 12.54
CA THR A 46 -2.62 2.14 12.25
C THR A 46 -3.96 1.83 12.92
N ALA A 47 -4.40 0.56 12.88
CA ALA A 47 -5.62 0.14 13.55
C ALA A 47 -5.51 0.28 15.07
N GLY A 48 -4.40 -0.18 15.66
CA GLY A 48 -4.16 -0.06 17.10
C GLY A 48 -4.15 1.39 17.58
N ALA A 49 -3.44 2.27 16.87
CA ALA A 49 -3.38 3.67 17.24
C ALA A 49 -4.73 4.38 17.06
N THR A 50 -5.47 4.06 16.00
CA THR A 50 -6.80 4.64 15.77
C THR A 50 -7.76 4.25 16.90
N ASN A 51 -7.69 2.99 17.37
CA ASN A 51 -8.47 2.54 18.52
C ASN A 51 -8.11 3.33 19.79
N SER A 52 -6.82 3.49 20.09
CA SER A 52 -6.36 4.27 21.26
C SER A 52 -6.78 5.74 21.20
N ILE A 53 -6.74 6.36 20.01
CA ILE A 53 -7.20 7.73 19.81
C ILE A 53 -8.70 7.85 20.10
N MET A 54 -9.50 6.88 19.62
CA MET A 54 -10.95 6.85 19.82
C MET A 54 -11.31 6.64 21.29
N GLU A 55 -10.69 5.67 21.96
CA GLU A 55 -10.89 5.41 23.38
C GLU A 55 -10.53 6.64 24.25
N ALA A 56 -9.44 7.34 23.92
CA ALA A 56 -9.06 8.57 24.61
C ALA A 56 -10.10 9.69 24.40
N ALA A 57 -10.60 9.85 23.18
CA ALA A 57 -11.63 10.83 22.85
C ALA A 57 -12.96 10.53 23.56
N GLU A 58 -13.40 9.27 23.56
CA GLU A 58 -14.61 8.81 24.26
C GLU A 58 -14.49 9.01 25.77
N SER A 59 -13.33 8.67 26.34
CA SER A 59 -13.07 8.86 27.77
C SER A 59 -13.15 10.33 28.18
N MET A 60 -12.68 11.25 27.32
CA MET A 60 -12.80 12.69 27.56
C MET A 60 -14.25 13.18 27.50
N LEU A 61 -15.06 12.67 26.56
CA LEU A 61 -16.48 13.01 26.45
C LEU A 61 -17.31 12.54 27.64
N ALA A 62 -16.88 11.45 28.29
CA ALA A 62 -17.56 10.90 29.47
C ALA A 62 -17.17 11.61 30.79
N LEU A 63 -16.26 12.58 30.77
CA LEU A 63 -15.81 13.27 31.98
C LEU A 63 -16.93 14.14 32.59
N PRO A 64 -17.16 14.06 33.91
CA PRO A 64 -18.10 14.94 34.57
C PRO A 64 -17.54 16.36 34.68
N ASP A 65 -18.42 17.35 34.59
CA ASP A 65 -18.07 18.75 34.85
C ASP A 65 -17.60 18.94 36.30
N GLY A 66 -16.58 19.78 36.51
CA GLY A 66 -16.14 20.17 37.85
C GLY A 66 -14.64 20.44 37.98
N PRO A 67 -14.16 20.64 39.22
CA PRO A 67 -12.73 20.79 39.50
C PRO A 67 -11.94 19.56 39.01
N GLY A 68 -10.89 19.78 38.23
CA GLY A 68 -10.08 18.72 37.63
C GLY A 68 -10.48 18.28 36.22
N TYR A 69 -11.60 18.77 35.68
CA TYR A 69 -12.02 18.49 34.29
C TYR A 69 -10.93 18.85 33.28
N ARG A 70 -10.32 20.05 33.42
CA ARG A 70 -9.26 20.51 32.52
C ARG A 70 -8.06 19.58 32.53
N ASP A 71 -7.58 19.18 33.71
CA ASP A 71 -6.39 18.32 33.83
C ASP A 71 -6.66 16.92 33.25
N ALA A 72 -7.88 16.40 33.43
CA ALA A 72 -8.29 15.13 32.84
C ALA A 72 -8.37 15.19 31.30
N VAL A 73 -8.89 16.29 30.74
CA VAL A 73 -8.88 16.53 29.29
C VAL A 73 -7.45 16.68 28.75
N GLU A 74 -6.58 17.44 29.43
CA GLU A 74 -5.18 17.60 29.02
C GLU A 74 -4.42 16.26 29.01
N SER A 75 -4.70 15.38 29.97
CA SER A 75 -4.15 14.01 29.99
C SER A 75 -4.65 13.17 28.80
N GLY A 76 -5.94 13.24 28.48
CA GLY A 76 -6.52 12.56 27.31
C GLY A 76 -5.93 13.04 25.99
N ILE A 77 -5.71 14.35 25.84
CA ILE A 77 -5.01 14.94 24.68
C ILE A 77 -3.56 14.41 24.60
N GLY A 78 -2.85 14.31 25.73
CA GLY A 78 -1.51 13.72 25.78
C GLY A 78 -1.49 12.29 25.25
N THR A 79 -2.46 11.47 25.65
CA THR A 79 -2.63 10.09 25.15
C THR A 79 -2.84 10.06 23.63
N ILE A 80 -3.65 10.97 23.08
CA ILE A 80 -3.85 11.08 21.63
C ILE A 80 -2.55 11.43 20.91
N PHE A 81 -1.75 12.36 21.43
CA PHE A 81 -0.46 12.71 20.83
C PHE A 81 0.54 11.56 20.87
N GLU A 82 0.60 10.80 21.96
CA GLU A 82 1.43 9.60 22.05
C GLU A 82 0.97 8.53 21.05
N ALA A 83 -0.34 8.30 20.95
CA ALA A 83 -0.89 7.36 19.98
C ALA A 83 -0.49 7.74 18.55
N CYS A 84 -0.61 9.03 18.17
CA CYS A 84 -0.22 9.57 16.86
C CYS A 84 1.25 9.30 16.46
N ALA A 85 2.14 8.97 17.40
CA ALA A 85 3.51 8.58 17.07
C ALA A 85 3.60 7.32 16.18
N PHE A 86 2.50 6.55 16.03
CA PHE A 86 2.40 5.46 15.05
C PHE A 86 2.77 5.87 13.62
N GLN A 87 2.59 7.15 13.29
CA GLN A 87 2.86 7.71 11.97
C GLN A 87 4.33 7.59 11.57
N ASP A 88 5.27 7.81 12.50
CA ASP A 88 6.71 7.71 12.23
C ASP A 88 7.10 6.27 11.88
N ILE A 89 6.70 5.30 12.71
CA ILE A 89 6.95 3.88 12.45
C ILE A 89 6.29 3.44 11.14
N THR A 90 5.06 3.88 10.88
CA THR A 90 4.34 3.59 9.63
C THR A 90 5.10 4.15 8.42
N GLY A 91 5.56 5.40 8.49
CA GLY A 91 6.32 6.05 7.43
C GLY A 91 7.62 5.31 7.13
N GLN A 92 8.35 4.90 8.16
CA GLN A 92 9.59 4.12 8.00
C GLN A 92 9.32 2.77 7.31
N ARG A 93 8.26 2.05 7.71
CA ARG A 93 7.90 0.75 7.12
C ARG A 93 7.46 0.87 5.67
N ILE A 94 6.61 1.85 5.35
CA ILE A 94 6.23 2.16 3.97
C ILE A 94 7.47 2.52 3.14
N GLY A 95 8.41 3.29 3.71
CA GLY A 95 9.67 3.61 3.06
C GLY A 95 10.48 2.37 2.65
N LYS A 96 10.54 1.34 3.49
CA LYS A 96 11.19 0.06 3.15
C LYS A 96 10.48 -0.66 2.00
N VAL A 97 9.14 -0.69 2.01
CA VAL A 97 8.33 -1.29 0.95
C VAL A 97 8.60 -0.59 -0.38
N VAL A 98 8.54 0.75 -0.39
CA VAL A 98 8.81 1.55 -1.59
C VAL A 98 10.22 1.30 -2.12
N ALA A 99 11.22 1.26 -1.24
CA ALA A 99 12.60 0.97 -1.65
C ALA A 99 12.75 -0.43 -2.28
N ALA A 100 12.05 -1.44 -1.74
CA ALA A 100 12.05 -2.79 -2.31
C ALA A 100 11.39 -2.83 -3.70
N LEU A 101 10.26 -2.14 -3.88
CA LEU A 101 9.57 -2.04 -5.17
C LEU A 101 10.40 -1.29 -6.22
N GLN A 102 11.05 -0.18 -5.84
CA GLN A 102 11.94 0.55 -6.75
C GLN A 102 13.11 -0.31 -7.24
N GLN A 103 13.72 -1.11 -6.35
CA GLN A 103 14.78 -2.04 -6.75
C GLN A 103 14.26 -3.12 -7.71
N PHE A 104 13.04 -3.60 -7.49
CA PHE A 104 12.39 -4.53 -8.41
C PHE A 104 12.15 -3.91 -9.78
N GLU A 105 11.56 -2.71 -9.83
CA GLU A 105 11.28 -1.98 -11.06
C GLU A 105 12.52 -1.76 -11.92
N VAL A 106 13.64 -1.32 -11.32
CA VAL A 106 14.90 -1.11 -12.05
C VAL A 106 15.41 -2.40 -12.70
N ARG A 107 15.37 -3.52 -11.96
CA ARG A 107 15.83 -4.83 -12.47
C ARG A 107 14.90 -5.35 -13.56
N LEU A 108 13.59 -5.20 -13.38
CA LEU A 108 12.58 -5.63 -14.35
C LEU A 108 12.63 -4.80 -15.64
N ALA A 109 12.78 -3.48 -15.54
CA ALA A 109 12.91 -2.59 -16.70
C ALA A 109 14.15 -2.94 -17.53
N ARG A 110 15.29 -3.19 -16.87
CA ARG A 110 16.51 -3.66 -17.53
C ARG A 110 16.27 -4.97 -18.28
N PHE A 111 15.70 -5.97 -17.61
CA PHE A 111 15.38 -7.26 -18.22
C PHE A 111 14.46 -7.12 -19.45
N SER A 112 13.36 -6.37 -19.32
CA SER A 112 12.41 -6.12 -20.41
C SER A 112 13.09 -5.49 -21.62
N SER A 113 13.94 -4.48 -21.40
CA SER A 113 14.69 -3.82 -22.46
C SER A 113 15.66 -4.77 -23.18
N ALA A 114 16.33 -5.65 -22.46
CA ALA A 114 17.37 -6.53 -22.99
C ALA A 114 16.79 -7.71 -23.78
N VAL A 115 15.67 -8.28 -23.33
CA VAL A 115 14.98 -9.37 -24.05
C VAL A 115 14.27 -8.87 -25.32
N ARG A 116 14.23 -7.54 -25.55
CA ARG A 116 13.41 -6.91 -26.59
C ARG A 116 12.00 -7.47 -26.53
N ALA A 117 11.44 -7.54 -25.32
CA ALA A 117 10.06 -7.89 -25.12
C ALA A 117 9.21 -6.86 -25.89
N ARG A 118 8.93 -7.14 -27.17
CA ARG A 118 7.83 -6.52 -27.86
C ARG A 118 6.64 -7.11 -27.16
N ASP A 119 6.06 -6.31 -26.26
CA ASP A 119 4.88 -6.68 -25.53
C ASP A 119 3.94 -7.41 -26.48
N ALA A 120 3.59 -8.66 -26.16
CA ALA A 120 2.25 -9.12 -26.48
C ALA A 120 1.35 -8.21 -25.64
N ALA A 121 1.05 -7.03 -26.19
CA ALA A 121 0.65 -5.80 -25.50
C ALA A 121 -0.77 -5.83 -24.97
N GLY A 122 -1.08 -6.81 -24.13
CA GLY A 122 -2.30 -6.85 -23.36
C GLY A 122 -1.99 -6.74 -21.88
N GLN A 123 -2.73 -5.88 -21.17
CA GLN A 123 -3.02 -6.17 -19.76
C GLN A 123 -3.56 -7.60 -19.69
N ASP A 124 -3.12 -8.38 -18.70
CA ASP A 124 -3.70 -9.70 -18.45
C ASP A 124 -5.24 -9.55 -18.40
N PRO A 125 -6.00 -10.22 -19.29
CA PRO A 125 -7.45 -10.10 -19.32
C PRO A 125 -8.11 -10.41 -17.97
N ALA A 126 -7.51 -11.32 -17.18
CA ALA A 126 -7.99 -11.64 -15.85
C ALA A 126 -7.74 -10.50 -14.85
N GLU A 127 -6.66 -9.74 -15.02
CA GLU A 127 -6.37 -8.55 -14.20
C GLU A 127 -7.29 -7.38 -14.59
N ALA A 128 -7.57 -7.21 -15.89
CA ALA A 128 -8.54 -6.24 -16.38
C ALA A 128 -9.94 -6.51 -15.80
N GLU A 129 -10.40 -7.77 -15.82
CA GLU A 129 -11.69 -8.17 -15.24
C GLU A 129 -11.73 -7.96 -13.72
N ARG A 130 -10.63 -8.30 -13.01
CA ARG A 130 -10.50 -8.02 -11.56
C ARG A 130 -10.60 -6.54 -11.26
N ASN A 131 -9.92 -5.69 -12.03
CA ASN A 131 -9.96 -4.24 -11.86
C ASN A 131 -11.34 -3.67 -12.14
N GLU A 132 -12.01 -4.11 -13.20
CA GLU A 132 -13.41 -3.73 -13.47
C GLU A 132 -14.35 -4.18 -12.34
N ARG A 133 -14.14 -5.38 -11.79
CA ARG A 133 -14.91 -5.86 -10.64
C ARG A 133 -14.64 -5.02 -9.39
N ALA A 134 -13.38 -4.70 -9.09
CA ALA A 134 -13.00 -3.86 -7.96
C ALA A 134 -13.59 -2.44 -8.09
N GLN A 135 -13.52 -1.83 -9.27
CA GLN A 135 -14.14 -0.53 -9.55
C GLN A 135 -15.66 -0.56 -9.39
N ARG A 136 -16.33 -1.64 -9.79
CA ARG A 136 -17.77 -1.85 -9.56
C ARG A 136 -18.12 -2.08 -8.09
N LEU A 137 -17.20 -2.60 -7.29
CA LEU A 137 -17.39 -2.96 -5.88
C LEU A 137 -16.90 -1.90 -4.89
N LEU A 138 -16.26 -0.82 -5.37
CA LEU A 138 -16.00 0.37 -4.56
C LEU A 138 -17.34 1.03 -4.20
N LEU A 139 -17.98 0.51 -3.15
CA LEU A 139 -19.05 1.19 -2.44
C LEU A 139 -18.43 2.43 -1.81
N ASN A 140 -18.89 3.60 -2.25
CA ASN A 140 -18.36 4.93 -1.94
C ASN A 140 -17.96 5.09 -0.46
N GLY A 141 -16.67 4.96 -0.15
CA GLY A 141 -16.09 5.56 1.06
C GLY A 141 -16.03 7.09 0.90
N PRO A 142 -15.69 7.86 1.96
CA PRO A 142 -15.62 9.32 1.91
C PRO A 142 -14.75 9.76 0.73
N GLN A 143 -15.39 10.31 -0.30
CA GLN A 143 -14.72 10.73 -1.53
C GLN A 143 -14.00 12.05 -1.25
N PRO A 144 -12.69 12.17 -1.47
CA PRO A 144 -11.93 13.36 -1.12
C PRO A 144 -12.28 14.60 -1.97
N ASN A 145 -13.20 14.49 -2.95
CA ASN A 145 -13.86 15.58 -3.71
C ASN A 145 -15.09 15.05 -4.51
N GLY A 146 -15.76 13.99 -4.04
CA GLY A 146 -16.90 13.40 -4.76
C GLY A 146 -18.20 14.16 -4.53
N PRO A 147 -19.32 13.78 -5.19
CA PRO A 147 -20.62 14.34 -4.88
C PRO A 147 -21.01 13.88 -3.47
N ALA A 148 -20.61 14.62 -2.45
CA ALA A 148 -21.16 14.45 -1.12
C ALA A 148 -22.67 14.68 -1.24
N THR A 149 -23.47 13.65 -0.95
CA THR A 149 -24.93 13.82 -0.82
C THR A 149 -25.16 14.93 0.20
N ALA A 150 -25.90 15.97 -0.19
CA ALA A 150 -26.17 17.08 0.71
C ALA A 150 -26.94 16.56 1.93
N GLN A 151 -26.63 17.07 3.13
CA GLN A 151 -27.29 16.64 4.36
C GLN A 151 -28.83 16.79 4.27
N ASP A 152 -29.29 17.83 3.57
CA ASP A 152 -30.71 18.08 3.30
C ASP A 152 -31.38 16.92 2.53
N ASP A 153 -30.67 16.23 1.64
CA ASP A 153 -31.17 15.07 0.90
C ASP A 153 -31.24 13.81 1.78
N ILE A 154 -30.37 13.71 2.79
CA ILE A 154 -30.37 12.63 3.78
C ILE A 154 -31.55 12.81 4.75
N ASP A 155 -31.77 14.04 5.20
CA ASP A 155 -32.84 14.37 6.14
C ASP A 155 -34.24 14.13 5.52
N ALA A 156 -34.39 14.34 4.21
CA ALA A 156 -35.63 14.06 3.48
C ALA A 156 -35.99 12.56 3.38
N LEU A 157 -35.04 11.65 3.57
CA LEU A 157 -35.25 10.20 3.52
C LEU A 157 -35.80 9.62 4.83
N PHE A 158 -35.66 10.36 5.93
CA PHE A 158 -36.10 9.95 7.27
C PHE A 158 -37.24 10.82 7.82
N ALA A 159 -37.87 11.63 6.97
CA ALA A 159 -39.04 12.45 7.27
C ALA A 159 -40.37 11.81 6.81
#